data_AF-A0A1X1P505-F1
#
_entry.id   AF-A0A1X1P505-F1
#
_cell.length_a   1.000
_cell.length_b   1.000
_cell.length_c   1.000
_cell.angle_alpha   90.00
_cell.angle_beta   90.00
_cell.angle_gamma   90.00
#
_symmetry.space_group_name_H-M   'P 1'
#
loop_
_entity.id
_entity.type
_entity.pdbx_description
1 polymer ?
#
loop_
_entity_poly.entity_id
_entity_poly.type
_entity_poly.pdbx_seq_one_letter_code
_entity_poly.pdbx_strand_id
1 'polypeptide(L)'
;MSLDFSTFPNDSFPKGESITDRSGIESCAVDDFFRGKKRFEVTLKELREDYECDESACLTFMKPKAFAFFLPLFMKIATLEYDEADNIPDSLVYKLHRMATGGASDWLDEISKTYTKNQRDSIIDFLDEMSRIEWRHQDPDLAADAASLLREIF
;
A
#
# COMPACT_ATOMS: atom_id res chain seq x y z
N MET A 1 10.16 -2.67 15.13
CA MET A 1 9.85 -4.14 15.10
C MET A 1 10.15 -4.61 13.67
N SER A 2 10.55 -5.85 13.40
CA SER A 2 10.72 -6.28 12.00
C SER A 2 9.38 -6.81 11.47
N LEU A 3 8.81 -6.12 10.48
CA LEU A 3 7.56 -6.55 9.83
C LEU A 3 7.76 -7.87 9.09
N ASP A 4 6.89 -8.85 9.35
CA ASP A 4 6.93 -10.15 8.68
C ASP A 4 6.00 -10.20 7.46
N PHE A 5 6.56 -9.94 6.28
CA PHE A 5 5.84 -10.02 5.02
C PHE A 5 5.62 -11.45 4.51
N SER A 6 6.15 -12.49 5.17
CA SER A 6 5.95 -13.89 4.77
C SER A 6 4.50 -14.36 4.95
N THR A 7 3.71 -13.64 5.76
CA THR A 7 2.28 -13.87 5.96
C THR A 7 1.44 -13.59 4.71
N PHE A 8 1.99 -12.86 3.73
CA PHE A 8 1.35 -12.60 2.44
C PHE A 8 1.89 -13.57 1.38
N PRO A 9 1.05 -14.38 0.72
CA PRO A 9 1.53 -15.28 -0.34
C PRO A 9 2.19 -14.52 -1.50
N ASN A 10 3.21 -15.07 -2.14
CA ASN A 10 3.78 -14.47 -3.35
C ASN A 10 3.08 -15.00 -4.62
N ASP A 11 1.76 -14.86 -4.67
CA ASP A 11 0.90 -15.31 -5.76
C ASP A 11 0.78 -14.26 -6.87
N SER A 12 0.08 -14.62 -7.96
CA SER A 12 -0.22 -13.71 -9.07
C SER A 12 -1.58 -13.04 -8.86
N PHE A 13 -1.71 -11.79 -9.28
CA PHE A 13 -3.02 -11.13 -9.31
C PHE A 13 -4.00 -11.93 -10.20
N PRO A 14 -5.28 -12.11 -9.81
CA PRO A 14 -6.19 -12.98 -10.55
C PRO A 14 -6.33 -12.60 -12.03
N LYS A 15 -6.21 -13.60 -12.91
CA LYS A 15 -6.34 -13.39 -14.36
C LYS A 15 -7.72 -12.83 -14.71
N GLY A 16 -7.74 -11.79 -15.55
CA GLY A 16 -8.97 -11.16 -16.05
C GLY A 16 -9.49 -10.03 -15.17
N GLU A 17 -8.96 -9.84 -13.96
CA GLU A 17 -9.26 -8.67 -13.14
C GLU A 17 -8.48 -7.45 -13.64
N SER A 18 -9.10 -6.27 -13.56
CA SER A 18 -8.43 -5.01 -13.89
C SER A 18 -7.69 -4.46 -12.68
N ILE A 19 -6.51 -3.87 -12.90
CA ILE A 19 -5.72 -3.24 -11.83
C ILE A 19 -6.24 -1.82 -11.58
N THR A 20 -6.60 -1.12 -12.66
CA THR A 20 -7.19 0.23 -12.60
C THR A 20 -8.50 0.28 -13.40
N ASP A 21 -9.11 1.46 -13.49
CA ASP A 21 -10.22 1.76 -14.41
C ASP A 21 -9.75 2.14 -15.82
N ARG A 22 -8.44 2.32 -16.04
CA ARG A 22 -7.82 2.79 -17.29
C ARG A 22 -8.44 4.09 -17.84
N SER A 23 -8.97 4.96 -16.98
CA SER A 23 -9.61 6.23 -17.36
C SER A 23 -8.64 7.34 -17.82
N GLY A 24 -7.33 7.18 -17.63
CA GLY A 24 -6.30 8.16 -17.98
C GLY A 24 -4.95 7.53 -18.30
N ILE A 25 -3.98 8.37 -18.69
CA ILE A 25 -2.64 7.92 -19.09
C ILE A 25 -1.95 7.20 -17.92
N GLU A 26 -1.94 7.81 -16.73
CA GLU A 26 -1.32 7.23 -15.53
C GLU A 26 -2.03 5.95 -15.09
N SER A 27 -3.36 5.89 -15.15
CA SER A 27 -4.08 4.66 -14.78
C SER A 27 -3.89 3.54 -15.81
N CYS A 28 -3.66 3.85 -17.09
CA CYS A 28 -3.21 2.87 -18.08
C CYS A 28 -1.80 2.37 -17.77
N ALA A 29 -0.86 3.27 -17.46
CA ALA A 29 0.53 2.92 -17.15
C ALA A 29 0.63 2.00 -15.92
N VAL A 30 -0.11 2.31 -14.84
CA VAL A 30 -0.19 1.45 -13.64
C VAL A 30 -0.73 0.07 -14.00
N ASP A 31 -1.79 0.01 -14.79
CA ASP A 31 -2.39 -1.26 -15.19
C ASP A 31 -1.43 -2.08 -16.06
N ASP A 32 -0.76 -1.46 -17.02
CA ASP A 32 0.18 -2.13 -17.92
C ASP A 32 1.45 -2.62 -17.17
N PHE A 33 1.96 -1.86 -16.21
CA PHE A 33 3.16 -2.22 -15.43
C PHE A 33 2.92 -3.40 -14.47
N PHE A 34 1.81 -3.37 -13.71
CA PHE A 34 1.54 -4.40 -12.70
C PHE A 34 0.88 -5.67 -13.28
N ARG A 35 0.40 -5.63 -14.52
CA ARG A 35 -0.33 -6.73 -15.15
C ARG A 35 0.54 -7.97 -15.30
N GLY A 36 0.08 -9.07 -14.73
CA GLY A 36 0.77 -10.36 -14.78
C GLY A 36 1.88 -10.54 -13.75
N LYS A 37 2.27 -9.48 -13.02
CA LYS A 37 3.27 -9.56 -11.96
C LYS A 37 2.71 -10.23 -10.70
N LYS A 38 3.59 -10.93 -9.97
CA LYS A 38 3.29 -11.44 -8.63
C LYS A 38 3.41 -10.33 -7.58
N ARG A 39 2.82 -10.57 -6.41
CA ARG A 39 2.77 -9.59 -5.30
C ARG A 39 4.11 -8.95 -5.02
N PHE A 40 5.18 -9.73 -4.89
CA PHE A 40 6.52 -9.25 -4.54
C PHE A 40 7.53 -9.34 -5.69
N GLU A 41 7.06 -9.43 -6.94
CA GLU A 41 7.94 -9.48 -8.11
C GLU A 41 8.49 -8.10 -8.50
N VAL A 42 7.70 -7.05 -8.26
CA VAL A 42 8.11 -5.66 -8.50
C VAL A 42 9.16 -5.25 -7.48
N THR A 43 10.18 -4.53 -7.94
CA THR A 43 11.20 -3.89 -7.08
C THR A 43 11.07 -2.37 -7.12
N LEU A 44 11.61 -1.67 -6.12
CA LEU A 44 11.69 -0.21 -6.12
C LEU A 44 12.47 0.30 -7.34
N LYS A 45 13.52 -0.41 -7.77
CA LYS A 45 14.27 -0.06 -8.98
C LYS A 45 13.39 -0.08 -10.23
N GLU A 46 12.59 -1.12 -10.43
CA GLU A 46 11.67 -1.20 -11.57
C GLU A 46 10.59 -0.11 -11.50
N LEU A 47 10.10 0.25 -10.31
CA LEU A 47 9.16 1.36 -10.16
C LEU A 47 9.78 2.72 -10.55
N ARG A 48 11.08 2.89 -10.35
CA ARG A 48 11.79 4.12 -10.70
C ARG A 48 12.20 4.22 -12.17
N GLU A 49 12.69 3.12 -12.71
CA GLU A 49 13.35 3.11 -14.01
C GLU A 49 12.40 2.71 -15.14
N ASP A 50 11.44 1.83 -14.86
CA ASP A 50 10.59 1.21 -15.89
C ASP A 50 9.13 1.69 -15.87
N TYR A 51 8.70 2.36 -14.80
CA TYR A 51 7.36 2.97 -14.71
C TYR A 51 7.43 4.45 -15.07
N GLU A 52 6.63 4.85 -16.06
CA GLU A 52 6.76 6.13 -16.75
C GLU A 52 6.24 7.35 -15.94
N CYS A 53 5.72 7.14 -14.73
CA CYS A 53 5.07 8.18 -13.91
C CYS A 53 5.58 8.16 -12.46
N ASP A 54 5.02 8.99 -11.59
CA ASP A 54 5.37 9.03 -10.16
C ASP A 54 4.96 7.73 -9.44
N GLU A 55 5.90 7.06 -8.77
CA GLU A 55 5.70 5.74 -8.16
C GLU A 55 4.54 5.71 -7.16
N SER A 56 4.30 6.83 -6.47
CA SER A 56 3.20 6.98 -5.52
C SER A 56 1.84 7.03 -6.19
N ALA A 57 1.76 7.41 -7.48
CA ALA A 57 0.52 7.44 -8.25
C ALA A 57 -0.14 6.06 -8.32
N CYS A 58 0.64 4.98 -8.24
CA CYS A 58 0.15 3.60 -8.16
C CYS A 58 -0.88 3.43 -7.03
N LEU A 59 -0.65 4.05 -5.87
CA LEU A 59 -1.53 3.97 -4.69
C LEU A 59 -2.87 4.69 -4.89
N THR A 60 -2.91 5.63 -5.82
CA THR A 60 -4.11 6.42 -6.15
C THR A 60 -4.98 5.70 -7.18
N PHE A 61 -4.39 5.16 -8.24
CA PHE A 61 -5.14 4.62 -9.39
C PHE A 61 -5.55 3.15 -9.26
N MET A 62 -4.93 2.38 -8.37
CA MET A 62 -5.32 0.99 -8.16
C MET A 62 -6.75 0.87 -7.60
N LYS A 63 -7.55 0.01 -8.24
CA LYS A 63 -8.85 -0.43 -7.73
C LYS A 63 -8.71 -1.10 -6.36
N PRO A 64 -9.75 -1.11 -5.52
CA PRO A 64 -9.70 -1.69 -4.17
C PRO A 64 -9.03 -3.07 -4.08
N LYS A 65 -9.42 -4.00 -4.96
CA LYS A 65 -8.87 -5.36 -5.01
C LYS A 65 -7.39 -5.42 -5.41
N ALA A 66 -6.97 -4.59 -6.36
CA ALA A 66 -5.58 -4.51 -6.78
C ALA A 66 -4.71 -3.84 -5.72
N PHE A 67 -5.21 -2.77 -5.10
CA PHE A 67 -4.56 -2.12 -3.98
C PHE A 67 -4.37 -3.10 -2.81
N ALA A 68 -5.43 -3.79 -2.38
CA ALA A 68 -5.32 -4.81 -1.33
C ALA A 68 -4.34 -5.93 -1.71
N PHE A 69 -4.21 -6.28 -2.98
CA PHE A 69 -3.25 -7.28 -3.42
C PHE A 69 -1.79 -6.80 -3.34
N PHE A 70 -1.50 -5.56 -3.75
CA PHE A 70 -0.12 -5.00 -3.80
C PHE A 70 0.27 -4.19 -2.56
N LEU A 71 -0.65 -3.87 -1.66
CA LEU A 71 -0.37 -3.15 -0.41
C LEU A 71 0.86 -3.72 0.36
N PRO A 72 1.05 -5.03 0.52
CA PRO A 72 2.19 -5.58 1.26
C PRO A 72 3.53 -5.29 0.57
N LEU A 73 3.54 -5.20 -0.77
CA LEU A 73 4.72 -4.80 -1.52
C LEU A 73 5.10 -3.35 -1.19
N PHE A 74 4.14 -2.43 -1.22
CA PHE A 74 4.42 -1.03 -0.91
C PHE A 74 4.83 -0.84 0.55
N MET A 75 4.20 -1.54 1.50
CA MET A 75 4.65 -1.57 2.90
C MET A 75 6.08 -2.09 3.04
N LYS A 76 6.44 -3.14 2.28
CA LYS A 76 7.79 -3.71 2.27
C LYS A 76 8.82 -2.72 1.74
N ILE A 77 8.55 -2.08 0.61
CA ILE A 77 9.41 -1.03 0.04
C ILE A 77 9.56 0.12 1.04
N ALA A 78 8.44 0.63 1.55
CA ALA A 78 8.43 1.75 2.50
C ALA A 78 9.15 1.46 3.82
N THR A 79 9.29 0.20 4.21
CA THR A 79 9.98 -0.17 5.46
C THR A 79 11.44 -0.56 5.24
N LEU A 80 11.73 -1.37 4.21
CA LEU A 80 13.06 -1.96 4.01
C LEU A 80 13.98 -1.09 3.16
N GLU A 81 13.42 -0.23 2.33
CA GLU A 81 14.12 0.66 1.41
C GLU A 81 13.70 2.10 1.70
N TYR A 82 13.42 2.46 2.97
CA TYR A 82 12.81 3.73 3.37
C TYR A 82 13.57 4.95 2.82
N ASP A 83 14.89 5.01 3.01
CA ASP A 83 15.73 6.12 2.55
C ASP A 83 15.70 6.26 1.02
N GLU A 84 15.50 5.15 0.32
CA GLU A 84 15.34 5.11 -1.12
C GLU A 84 13.88 5.18 -1.57
N ALA A 85 12.86 5.06 -0.73
CA ALA A 85 11.47 4.89 -1.16
C ALA A 85 10.76 6.21 -1.55
N ASP A 86 11.45 7.35 -1.45
CA ASP A 86 10.95 8.69 -1.78
C ASP A 86 9.55 8.93 -1.16
N ASN A 87 8.54 9.35 -1.93
CA ASN A 87 7.20 9.65 -1.44
C ASN A 87 6.31 8.41 -1.15
N ILE A 88 6.79 7.17 -1.38
CA ILE A 88 5.99 5.96 -1.18
C ILE A 88 5.52 5.80 0.28
N PRO A 89 6.39 5.92 1.31
CA PRO A 89 5.98 5.78 2.70
C PRO A 89 4.88 6.78 3.08
N ASP A 90 5.08 8.06 2.76
CA ASP A 90 4.14 9.12 3.11
C ASP A 90 2.80 8.96 2.39
N SER A 91 2.84 8.66 1.09
CA SER A 91 1.63 8.43 0.30
C SER A 91 0.83 7.23 0.83
N LEU A 92 1.52 6.21 1.34
CA LEU A 92 0.88 5.05 1.94
C LEU A 92 0.24 5.37 3.29
N VAL A 93 0.91 6.14 4.14
CA VAL A 93 0.36 6.66 5.40
C VAL A 93 -0.88 7.51 5.13
N TYR A 94 -0.82 8.46 4.20
CA TYR A 94 -1.97 9.29 3.82
C TYR A 94 -3.15 8.46 3.32
N LYS A 95 -2.90 7.45 2.49
CA LYS A 95 -3.95 6.55 1.98
C LYS A 95 -4.60 5.76 3.12
N LEU A 96 -3.79 5.18 4.02
CA LEU A 96 -4.26 4.41 5.18
C LEU A 96 -5.05 5.27 6.16
N HIS A 97 -4.57 6.49 6.44
CA HIS A 97 -5.28 7.47 7.26
C HIS A 97 -6.63 7.86 6.66
N ARG A 98 -6.67 8.15 5.35
CA ARG A 98 -7.91 8.45 4.63
C ARG A 98 -8.91 7.28 4.68
N MET A 99 -8.43 6.03 4.60
CA MET A 99 -9.30 4.86 4.77
C MET A 99 -9.85 4.79 6.20
N ALA A 100 -8.99 4.95 7.20
CA ALA A 100 -9.37 4.87 8.62
C ALA A 100 -10.37 5.97 9.04
N THR A 101 -10.30 7.15 8.41
CA THR A 101 -11.23 8.27 8.64
C THR A 101 -12.48 8.25 7.76
N GLY A 102 -12.68 7.18 6.97
CA GLY A 102 -13.89 6.95 6.17
C GLY A 102 -13.89 7.56 4.76
N GLY A 103 -12.79 8.17 4.32
CA GLY A 103 -12.67 8.79 3.00
C GLY A 103 -12.41 7.85 1.83
N ALA A 104 -12.25 6.54 2.08
CA ALA A 104 -11.98 5.50 1.08
C ALA A 104 -12.52 4.12 1.54
N SER A 105 -13.80 4.06 1.90
CA SER A 105 -14.46 2.86 2.46
C SER A 105 -14.26 1.60 1.62
N ASP A 106 -14.39 1.68 0.30
CA ASP A 106 -14.31 0.50 -0.58
C ASP A 106 -12.95 -0.22 -0.50
N TRP A 107 -11.85 0.53 -0.29
CA TRP A 107 -10.52 -0.05 -0.12
C TRP A 107 -10.37 -0.72 1.25
N LEU A 108 -10.88 -0.09 2.30
CA LEU A 108 -10.87 -0.65 3.65
C LEU A 108 -11.73 -1.91 3.76
N ASP A 109 -12.89 -1.92 3.10
CA ASP A 109 -13.79 -3.06 3.03
C ASP A 109 -13.12 -4.25 2.33
N GLU A 110 -12.43 -4.00 1.21
CA GLU A 110 -11.74 -5.07 0.48
C GLU A 110 -10.54 -5.62 1.26
N ILE A 111 -9.80 -4.78 2.02
CA ILE A 111 -8.77 -5.23 2.97
C ILE A 111 -9.40 -6.11 4.05
N SER A 112 -10.47 -5.62 4.69
CA SER A 112 -11.16 -6.33 5.79
C SER A 112 -11.71 -7.69 5.36
N LYS A 113 -12.16 -7.78 4.11
CA LYS A 113 -12.65 -9.01 3.49
C LYS A 113 -11.55 -9.97 3.07
N THR A 114 -10.41 -9.47 2.60
CA THR A 114 -9.35 -10.29 1.98
C THR A 114 -8.31 -10.76 2.99
N TYR A 115 -7.98 -9.93 3.98
CA TYR A 115 -6.86 -10.18 4.88
C TYR A 115 -7.30 -10.95 6.13
N THR A 116 -6.45 -11.87 6.55
CA THR A 116 -6.54 -12.50 7.89
C THR A 116 -6.27 -11.47 8.98
N LYS A 117 -6.59 -11.80 10.24
CA LYS A 117 -6.24 -10.94 11.38
C LYS A 117 -4.74 -10.60 11.41
N ASN A 118 -3.86 -11.59 11.29
CA ASN A 118 -2.41 -11.36 11.33
C ASN A 118 -1.92 -10.42 10.21
N GLN A 119 -2.50 -10.50 9.02
CA GLN A 119 -2.18 -9.60 7.91
C GLN A 119 -2.68 -8.18 8.16
N ARG A 120 -3.83 -8.03 8.82
CA ARG A 120 -4.36 -6.73 9.25
C ARG A 120 -3.53 -6.11 10.39
N ASP A 121 -3.09 -6.93 11.35
CA ASP A 121 -2.15 -6.51 12.39
C ASP A 121 -0.81 -6.03 11.79
N SER A 122 -0.36 -6.64 10.68
CA SER A 122 0.85 -6.18 9.97
C SER A 122 0.72 -4.77 9.38
N ILE A 123 -0.50 -4.33 9.03
CA ILE A 123 -0.77 -2.94 8.60
C ILE A 123 -0.61 -1.98 9.78
N ILE A 124 -1.08 -2.38 10.95
CA ILE A 124 -0.97 -1.60 12.18
C ILE A 124 0.52 -1.48 12.57
N ASP A 125 1.25 -2.58 12.57
CA ASP A 125 2.68 -2.60 12.87
C ASP A 125 3.47 -1.70 11.89
N PHE A 126 3.06 -1.66 10.62
CA PHE A 126 3.65 -0.76 9.63
C PHE A 126 3.43 0.70 9.98
N LEU A 127 2.21 1.08 10.35
CA LEU A 127 1.89 2.46 10.73
C LEU A 127 2.62 2.88 12.01
N ASP A 128 2.72 2.00 13.01
CA ASP A 128 3.52 2.25 14.21
C ASP A 128 5.00 2.48 13.86
N GLU A 129 5.53 1.70 12.91
CA GLU A 129 6.91 1.85 12.44
C GLU A 129 7.11 3.18 11.69
N MET A 130 6.16 3.60 10.84
CA MET A 130 6.21 4.90 10.16
C MET A 130 6.13 6.08 11.12
N SER A 131 5.27 6.01 12.15
CA SER A 131 5.24 6.96 13.28
C SER A 131 6.61 7.03 13.96
N ARG A 132 7.20 5.88 14.27
CA ARG A 132 8.50 5.80 14.95
C ARG A 132 9.66 6.41 14.15
N ILE A 133 9.68 6.20 12.83
CA ILE A 133 10.75 6.63 11.94
C ILE A 133 10.67 8.13 11.68
N GLU A 134 9.52 8.63 11.22
CA GLU A 134 9.40 10.00 10.70
C GLU A 134 8.18 10.74 11.26
N TRP A 135 7.01 10.10 11.24
CA TRP A 135 5.73 10.80 11.42
C TRP A 135 5.52 11.37 12.83
N ARG A 136 6.20 10.86 13.85
CA ARG A 136 6.21 11.44 15.22
C ARG A 136 6.74 12.89 15.27
N HIS A 137 7.43 13.34 14.22
CA HIS A 137 7.96 14.70 14.11
C HIS A 137 6.99 15.64 13.40
N GLN A 138 5.88 15.12 12.87
CA GLN A 138 4.81 15.86 12.20
C GLN A 138 3.68 16.20 13.19
N ASP A 139 2.95 17.27 12.92
CA ASP A 139 1.73 17.64 13.66
C ASP A 139 0.58 17.88 12.66
N PRO A 140 -0.41 16.96 12.55
CA PRO A 140 -0.56 15.72 13.34
C PRO A 140 0.32 14.54 12.86
N ASP A 141 0.64 13.62 13.76
CA ASP A 141 1.18 12.28 13.41
C ASP A 141 0.06 11.40 12.83
N LEU A 142 -0.10 11.46 11.50
CA LEU A 142 -1.13 10.70 10.80
C LEU A 142 -0.92 9.19 10.85
N ALA A 143 0.32 8.73 10.99
CA ALA A 143 0.62 7.31 11.09
C ALA A 143 0.10 6.73 12.41
N ALA A 144 0.38 7.41 13.52
CA ALA A 144 -0.14 7.03 14.83
C ALA A 144 -1.67 7.13 14.92
N ASP A 145 -2.26 8.19 14.36
CA ASP A 145 -3.72 8.36 14.32
C ASP A 145 -4.39 7.24 13.50
N ALA A 146 -3.86 6.95 12.31
CA ALA A 146 -4.35 5.85 11.48
C ALA A 146 -4.23 4.49 12.17
N ALA A 147 -3.10 4.22 12.85
CA ALA A 147 -2.90 2.98 13.60
C ALA A 147 -3.92 2.83 14.72
N SER A 148 -4.22 3.91 15.45
CA SER A 148 -5.24 3.93 16.50
C SER A 148 -6.62 3.60 15.95
N LEU A 149 -7.04 4.28 14.88
CA LEU A 149 -8.36 4.08 14.27
C LEU A 149 -8.52 2.67 13.68
N LEU A 150 -7.50 2.15 12.98
CA LEU A 150 -7.58 0.83 12.36
C LEU A 150 -7.63 -0.32 13.38
N ARG A 151 -7.05 -0.14 14.58
CA ARG A 151 -7.18 -1.13 15.68
C ARG A 151 -8.62 -1.32 16.16
N GLU A 152 -9.44 -0.27 16.10
CA GLU A 152 -10.87 -0.36 16.44
C GLU A 152 -11.70 -1.00 15.31
N ILE A 153 -11.17 -1.02 14.09
CA ILE A 153 -11.86 -1.49 12.88
C ILE A 153 -11.56 -2.97 12.59
N PHE A 154 -10.31 -3.41 12.78
CA PHE A 154 -9.83 -4.75 12.40
C PHE A 154 -10.15 -5.85 13.42
#